data_AF-A0A962FZR4-F1
#
_entry.id   AF-A0A962FZR4-F1
#
_cell.length_a   1.000
_cell.length_b   1.000
_cell.length_c   1.000
_cell.angle_alpha   90.00
_cell.angle_beta   90.00
_cell.angle_gamma   90.00
#
_symmetry.space_group_name_H-M   'P 1'
#
loop_
_entity.id
_entity.type
_entity.pdbx_description
1 polymer ?
#
loop_
_entity_poly.entity_id
_entity_poly.type
_entity_poly.pdbx_seq_one_letter_code
_entity_poly.pdbx_strand_id
1 'polypeptide(L)'
;MPAPQGSEEFNKSYEATMDSIQKFSSPYRAFTSKKAATLLKDILNTGEEIKFRTVGVNAATSGTGSFIVDDNFRMTVKECGLIE
;
A
#
# COMPACT_ATOMS: atom_id res chain seq x y z
N MET A 1 17.43 -22.91 -6.97
CA MET A 1 16.70 -23.45 -8.14
C MET A 1 16.22 -22.25 -8.96
N PRO A 2 16.63 -22.08 -10.23
CA PRO A 2 16.11 -21.01 -11.07
C PRO A 2 14.63 -21.26 -11.38
N ALA A 3 13.83 -20.20 -11.48
CA ALA A 3 12.44 -20.31 -11.89
C ALA A 3 12.35 -20.93 -13.29
N PRO A 4 11.36 -21.81 -13.57
CA PRO A 4 11.18 -22.36 -14.90
C PRO A 4 10.91 -21.21 -15.88
N GLN A 5 11.74 -21.09 -16.92
CA GLN A 5 11.51 -20.12 -18.00
C GLN A 5 10.33 -20.60 -18.85
N GLY A 6 9.11 -20.27 -18.43
CA GLY A 6 7.91 -20.48 -19.21
C GLY A 6 7.83 -19.50 -20.39
N SER A 7 7.01 -19.85 -21.39
CA SER A 7 6.70 -18.98 -22.53
C SER A 7 6.19 -17.60 -22.09
N GLU A 8 6.22 -16.62 -22.97
CA GLU A 8 5.80 -15.25 -22.68
C GLU A 8 4.34 -15.17 -22.16
N GLU A 9 3.44 -16.00 -22.71
CA GLU A 9 2.08 -16.22 -22.18
C GLU A 9 2.06 -16.80 -20.75
N PHE A 10 2.97 -17.72 -20.43
CA PHE A 10 3.08 -18.30 -19.10
C PHE A 10 3.56 -17.26 -18.09
N ASN A 11 4.53 -16.42 -18.45
CA ASN A 11 5.00 -15.35 -17.58
C ASN A 11 3.91 -14.30 -17.33
N LYS A 12 3.16 -13.89 -18.36
CA LYS A 12 2.01 -12.97 -18.20
C LYS A 12 0.91 -13.53 -17.30
N SER A 13 0.53 -14.79 -17.50
CA SER A 13 -0.50 -15.43 -16.66
C SER A 13 -0.01 -15.65 -15.23
N TYR A 14 1.28 -15.97 -15.05
CA TYR A 14 1.92 -16.06 -13.74
C TYR A 14 1.96 -14.69 -13.03
N GLU A 15 2.34 -13.61 -13.72
CA GLU A 15 2.31 -12.25 -13.18
C GLU A 15 0.90 -11.81 -12.80
N ALA A 16 -0.11 -12.05 -13.63
CA ALA A 16 -1.50 -11.71 -13.32
C ALA A 16 -2.03 -12.48 -12.10
N THR A 17 -1.64 -13.74 -11.98
CA THR A 17 -1.97 -14.59 -10.83
C THR A 17 -1.25 -14.09 -9.57
N MET A 18 0.03 -13.73 -9.68
CA MET A 18 0.80 -13.15 -8.58
C MET A 18 0.27 -11.78 -8.15
N ASP A 19 -0.12 -10.90 -9.07
CA ASP A 19 -0.76 -9.61 -8.74
C ASP A 19 -2.10 -9.80 -8.05
N SER A 20 -2.89 -10.80 -8.47
CA SER A 20 -4.13 -11.17 -7.80
C SER A 20 -3.86 -11.70 -6.39
N ILE A 21 -2.92 -12.64 -6.24
CA ILE A 21 -2.51 -13.17 -4.93
C ILE A 21 -1.94 -12.06 -4.07
N GLN A 22 -1.17 -11.13 -4.62
CA GLN A 22 -0.61 -9.98 -3.91
C GLN A 22 -1.70 -8.99 -3.50
N LYS A 23 -2.76 -8.79 -4.29
CA LYS A 23 -3.94 -8.01 -3.86
C LYS A 23 -4.76 -8.72 -2.78
N PHE A 24 -4.91 -10.03 -2.85
CA PHE A 24 -5.63 -10.85 -1.86
C PHE A 24 -4.83 -11.07 -0.56
N SER A 25 -3.51 -11.14 -0.63
CA SER A 25 -2.58 -11.33 0.49
C SER A 25 -2.02 -10.03 1.05
N SER A 26 -2.01 -8.97 0.24
CA SER A 26 -1.88 -7.60 0.73
C SER A 26 -2.97 -7.41 1.78
N PRO A 27 -2.67 -6.78 2.91
CA PRO A 27 -3.68 -6.22 3.78
C PRO A 27 -4.34 -5.01 3.07
N TYR A 28 -4.81 -5.20 1.83
CA TYR A 28 -6.00 -4.56 1.28
C TYR A 28 -7.19 -5.05 2.12
N ARG A 29 -7.15 -4.70 3.40
CA ARG A 29 -8.35 -4.49 4.17
C ARG A 29 -9.16 -3.56 3.29
N ALA A 30 -10.29 -4.03 2.79
CA ALA A 30 -11.40 -3.14 2.48
C ALA A 30 -11.63 -2.36 3.77
N PHE A 31 -10.99 -1.20 3.91
CA PHE A 31 -11.11 -0.40 5.11
C PHE A 31 -12.53 0.12 5.08
N THR A 32 -13.37 -0.49 5.91
CA THR A 32 -14.64 0.13 6.28
C THR A 32 -14.31 1.53 6.78
N SER A 33 -15.10 2.53 6.36
CA SER A 33 -14.84 3.96 6.55
C SER A 33 -14.30 4.33 7.94
N LYS A 34 -14.80 3.65 8.98
CA LYS A 34 -14.39 3.85 10.37
C LYS A 34 -12.91 3.55 10.65
N LYS A 35 -12.36 2.44 10.13
CA LYS A 35 -10.95 2.07 10.39
C LYS A 35 -9.97 2.95 9.60
N ALA A 36 -10.31 3.32 8.36
CA ALA A 36 -9.51 4.27 7.58
C ALA A 36 -9.48 5.63 8.28
N ALA A 37 -10.62 6.11 8.76
CA ALA A 37 -10.73 7.37 9.48
C ALA A 37 -9.87 7.38 10.76
N THR A 38 -9.92 6.30 11.56
CA THR A 38 -9.07 6.18 12.76
C THR A 38 -7.58 6.21 12.41
N LEU A 39 -7.15 5.44 11.39
CA LEU A 39 -5.76 5.41 10.98
C LEU A 39 -5.25 6.79 10.52
N LEU A 40 -6.04 7.49 9.71
CA LEU A 40 -5.68 8.82 9.22
C LEU A 40 -5.65 9.86 10.33
N LYS A 41 -6.53 9.76 11.33
CA LYS A 41 -6.46 10.58 12.55
C LYS A 41 -5.21 10.29 13.37
N ASP A 42 -4.86 9.01 13.56
CA ASP A 42 -3.66 8.61 14.31
C ASP A 42 -2.40 9.13 13.63
N ILE A 43 -2.34 9.06 12.30
CA ILE A 43 -1.26 9.63 11.48
C ILE A 43 -1.12 11.14 11.71
N LEU A 44 -2.23 11.88 11.67
CA LEU A 44 -2.23 13.33 11.88
C LEU A 44 -1.84 13.75 13.30
N ASN A 45 -2.05 12.86 14.28
CA ASN A 45 -1.71 13.07 15.68
C ASN A 45 -0.25 12.70 16.00
N THR A 46 0.35 11.77 15.26
CA THR A 46 1.76 11.38 15.43
C THR A 46 2.73 12.31 14.69
N GLY A 47 2.25 13.05 13.68
CA GLY A 47 2.71 14.41 13.39
C GLY A 47 4.08 14.61 12.74
N GLU A 48 4.81 13.57 12.34
CA GLU A 48 6.18 13.76 11.85
C GLU A 48 6.42 13.08 10.50
N GLU A 49 6.51 11.75 10.47
CA GLU A 49 6.96 11.03 9.29
C GLU A 49 6.28 9.66 9.23
N ILE A 50 5.62 9.36 8.11
CA ILE A 50 5.11 8.02 7.85
C ILE A 50 6.20 7.24 7.14
N LYS A 51 6.65 6.16 7.78
CA LYS A 51 7.52 5.15 7.16
C LYS A 51 6.66 3.97 6.74
N PHE A 52 6.73 3.63 5.46
CA PHE A 52 5.97 2.52 4.91
C PHE A 52 6.88 1.61 4.09
N ARG A 53 6.47 0.34 3.99
CA ARG A 53 7.16 -0.66 3.18
C ARG A 53 6.21 -1.15 2.11
N THR A 54 6.63 -1.05 0.85
CA THR A 54 5.98 -1.77 -0.25
C THR A 54 6.58 -3.16 -0.29
N VAL A 55 5.71 -4.18 -0.14
CA VAL A 55 6.12 -5.58 -0.26
C VAL A 55 5.77 -6.04 -1.65
N GLY A 56 6.79 -6.19 -2.49
CA GLY A 56 6.69 -6.77 -3.82
C GLY A 56 6.62 -8.29 -3.78
N VAL A 57 6.42 -8.93 -4.93
CA VAL A 57 6.43 -10.41 -5.08
C VAL A 57 7.77 -11.00 -4.60
N ASN A 58 8.85 -10.20 -4.58
CA ASN A 58 10.15 -10.57 -4.07
C ASN A 58 10.89 -9.38 -3.40
N ALA A 59 12.07 -9.64 -2.84
CA ALA A 59 12.88 -8.61 -2.17
C ALA A 59 13.31 -7.47 -3.12
N ALA A 60 13.55 -7.76 -4.41
CA ALA A 60 13.97 -6.77 -5.40
C ALA A 60 12.86 -5.79 -5.80
N THR A 61 11.59 -6.21 -5.66
CA THR A 61 10.40 -5.39 -5.92
C THR A 61 9.81 -4.79 -4.64
N SER A 62 10.43 -5.07 -3.49
CA SER A 62 10.06 -4.49 -2.21
C SER A 62 10.85 -3.21 -1.96
N GLY A 63 10.20 -2.16 -1.47
CA GLY A 63 10.81 -0.87 -1.20
C GLY A 63 10.43 -0.33 0.18
N THR A 64 11.20 0.62 0.65
CA THR A 64 10.85 1.45 1.81
C THR A 64 10.69 2.87 1.32
N GLY A 65 9.58 3.50 1.69
CA GLY A 65 9.33 4.91 1.47
C GLY A 65 9.08 5.61 2.78
N SER A 66 9.34 6.91 2.80
CA SER A 66 8.81 7.77 3.83
C SER A 66 8.22 9.04 3.24
N PHE A 67 7.24 9.60 3.93
CA PHE A 67 6.71 10.91 3.60
C PHE A 67 6.39 11.69 4.88
N ILE A 68 6.62 13.00 4.82
CA ILE A 68 6.33 13.92 5.91
C ILE A 68 4.83 14.25 5.87
N VAL A 69 4.19 14.23 7.03
CA VAL A 69 2.79 14.62 7.17
C VAL A 69 2.70 16.15 7.16
N ASP A 70 2.65 16.72 5.96
CA ASP A 70 2.60 18.16 5.74
C ASP A 70 1.17 18.72 5.77
N ASP A 71 1.06 20.04 5.59
CA ASP A 71 -0.23 20.73 5.55
C ASP A 71 -1.10 20.28 4.37
N ASN A 72 -0.50 19.88 3.24
CA ASN A 72 -1.25 19.36 2.10
C ASN A 72 -1.93 18.04 2.42
N PHE A 73 -1.25 17.15 3.15
CA PHE A 73 -1.84 15.90 3.63
C PHE A 73 -3.02 16.21 4.57
N ARG A 74 -2.83 17.13 5.52
CA ARG A 74 -3.89 17.54 6.45
C ARG A 74 -5.11 18.12 5.71
N MET A 75 -4.87 18.98 4.72
CA MET A 75 -5.92 19.57 3.89
C MET A 75 -6.69 18.50 3.10
N THR A 76 -5.98 17.56 2.48
CA THR A 76 -6.59 16.46 1.72
C THR A 76 -7.48 15.58 2.61
N VAL A 77 -7.02 15.25 3.82
CA VAL A 77 -7.80 14.45 4.78
C VAL A 77 -9.04 15.22 5.26
N LYS A 78 -8.94 16.55 5.38
CA LYS A 78 -10.08 17.44 5.69
C LYS A 78 -11.09 17.52 4.55
N GLU A 79 -10.64 17.66 3.29
CA GLU A 79 -11.51 17.65 2.11
C GLU A 79 -12.26 16.33 1.95
N CYS A 80 -11.66 15.23 2.41
CA CYS A 80 -12.29 13.92 2.47
C CYS A 80 -13.33 13.78 3.61
N GLY A 81 -13.53 14.81 4.44
CA GLY A 81 -14.51 14.82 5.54
C GLY A 81 -14.13 13.92 6.73
N LEU A 82 -12.85 13.58 6.87
CA LEU A 82 -12.37 12.64 7.89
C LEU A 82 -11.92 13.36 9.18
N ILE A 83 -11.66 14.65 9.10
CA ILE A 83 -11.30 15.57 10.20
C ILE A 83 -12.01 16.92 10.00
N GLU A 84 -12.22 17.67 11.08
CA GLU A 84 -12.83 19.02 11.08
C GLU A 84 -11.80 20.14 10.90
#